data_AF-A0A9J8D989-F1
#
_entry.id   AF-A0A9J8D989-F1
#
_cell.length_a   1.000
_cell.length_b   1.000
_cell.length_c   1.000
_cell.angle_alpha   90.00
_cell.angle_beta   90.00
_cell.angle_gamma   90.00
#
_symmetry.space_group_name_H-M   'P 1'
#
loop_
_entity.id
_entity.type
_entity.pdbx_description
1 polymer ?
#
loop_
_entity_poly.entity_id
_entity_poly.type
_entity_poly.pdbx_seq_one_letter_code
_entity_poly.pdbx_strand_id
1 'polypeptide(L)'
;MCHIPVFCWISATVLQNILEEKRNNVVKNNQADDASKTLQESNTEDTPKTLTQMYTHFLRFQIQQSRRKYDGEHTPDVSWDKDAIFSLGKLAFDQLERNNVIFYDTDLEACGIDVYKASVYSGMCTQIFKEETGIVLGTMYCFVHLSIQEFIAALYAHLFLDINKKYVFDQDSTEQENKSETMIDLLKTTVDKALE
;
A
#
# COMPACT_ATOMS: atom_id res chain seq x y z
N MET A 1 -5.13 19.37 -2.46
CA MET A 1 -5.20 18.05 -1.77
C MET A 1 -5.46 18.19 -0.29
N CYS A 2 -4.71 19.03 0.45
CA CYS A 2 -4.86 19.19 1.91
C CYS A 2 -6.18 19.81 2.40
N HIS A 3 -7.12 20.13 1.51
CA HIS A 3 -8.45 20.61 1.91
C HIS A 3 -9.38 19.49 2.39
N ILE A 4 -9.05 18.22 2.09
CA ILE A 4 -9.77 17.05 2.62
C ILE A 4 -8.92 16.47 3.76
N PRO A 5 -9.50 16.23 4.96
CA PRO A 5 -8.75 15.82 6.14
C PRO A 5 -7.84 14.60 5.94
N VAL A 6 -8.34 13.55 5.27
CA VAL A 6 -7.55 12.33 5.03
C VAL A 6 -6.30 12.60 4.21
N PHE A 7 -6.38 13.44 3.18
CA PHE A 7 -5.22 13.80 2.35
C PHE A 7 -4.25 14.71 3.10
N CYS A 8 -4.75 15.58 3.98
CA CYS A 8 -3.88 16.36 4.86
C CYS A 8 -3.07 15.45 5.78
N TRP A 9 -3.74 14.47 6.40
CA TRP A 9 -3.10 13.49 7.28
C TRP A 9 -2.07 12.60 6.54
N ILE A 10 -2.42 12.07 5.36
CA ILE A 10 -1.49 11.30 4.51
C ILE A 10 -0.27 12.17 4.15
N SER A 11 -0.49 13.40 3.68
CA SER A 11 0.60 14.29 3.26
C SER A 11 1.51 14.66 4.43
N ALA A 12 0.95 14.92 5.61
CA ALA A 12 1.73 15.21 6.81
C ALA A 12 2.60 14.02 7.22
N THR A 13 2.02 12.81 7.19
CA THR A 13 2.73 11.56 7.52
C THR A 13 3.91 11.31 6.57
N VAL A 14 3.67 11.44 5.26
CA VAL A 14 4.71 11.25 4.24
C VAL A 14 5.81 12.31 4.35
N LEU A 15 5.44 13.59 4.50
CA LEU A 15 6.40 14.67 4.62
C LEU A 15 7.26 14.54 5.88
N GLN A 16 6.64 14.16 7.00
CA GLN A 16 7.37 13.89 8.24
C GLN A 16 8.42 12.79 8.03
N ASN A 17 8.05 11.67 7.40
CA ASN A 17 9.00 10.59 7.14
C ASN A 17 10.18 11.05 6.27
N ILE A 18 9.91 11.75 5.17
CA ILE A 18 10.95 12.26 4.26
C ILE A 18 11.93 13.18 5.01
N LEU A 19 11.41 14.06 5.89
CA LEU A 19 12.24 14.96 6.69
C LEU A 19 13.08 14.21 7.73
N GLU A 20 12.52 13.19 8.37
CA GLU A 20 13.24 12.35 9.33
C GLU A 20 14.35 11.54 8.65
N GLU A 21 14.09 10.95 7.48
CA GLU A 21 15.09 10.26 6.68
C GLU A 21 16.22 11.20 6.24
N LYS A 22 15.89 12.39 5.74
CA LYS A 22 16.87 13.43 5.38
C LYS A 22 17.73 13.81 6.58
N ARG A 23 17.13 14.04 7.75
CA ARG A 23 17.87 14.36 8.99
C ARG A 23 18.81 13.22 9.38
N ASN A 24 18.35 11.98 9.35
CA ASN A 24 19.15 10.81 9.71
C ASN A 24 20.33 10.60 8.75
N ASN A 25 20.14 10.86 7.46
CA ASN A 25 21.21 10.76 6.45
C ASN A 25 22.27 11.87 6.62
N VAL A 26 21.86 13.11 6.95
CA VAL A 26 22.80 14.20 7.27
C VAL A 26 23.64 13.87 8.51
N VAL A 27 23.05 13.28 9.55
CA VAL A 27 23.79 12.87 10.76
C VAL A 27 24.81 11.77 10.46
N LYS A 28 24.48 10.79 9.61
CA LYS A 28 25.40 9.73 9.18
C LYS A 28 26.55 10.27 8.30
N ASN A 29 26.27 11.25 7.44
CA ASN A 29 27.25 11.84 6.54
C ASN A 29 28.24 12.77 7.26
N ASN A 30 27.90 13.30 8.43
CA ASN A 30 28.82 14.08 9.28
C ASN A 30 29.85 13.21 10.04
N GLN A 31 29.81 11.89 9.84
CA GLN A 31 30.73 10.90 10.42
C GLN A 31 31.62 10.21 9.37
N ALA A 32 31.51 10.59 8.09
CA ALA A 32 32.33 10.08 6.99
C ALA A 32 33.18 11.19 6.36
N ASP A 33 34.42 10.85 6.01
CA ASP A 33 35.41 11.79 5.48
C ASP A 33 34.98 12.52 4.19
N ASP A 34 35.59 13.69 4.00
CA ASP A 34 35.25 14.85 3.15
C ASP A 34 35.14 14.61 1.62
N ALA A 35 35.15 13.36 1.13
CA ALA A 35 35.23 13.04 -0.30
C ALA A 35 33.90 12.69 -0.97
N SER A 36 32.78 12.54 -0.23
CA SER A 36 31.47 12.18 -0.82
C SER A 36 30.44 13.33 -0.84
N LYS A 37 30.89 14.57 -0.64
CA LYS A 37 30.02 15.76 -0.59
C LYS A 37 29.41 16.21 -1.92
N THR A 38 29.76 15.60 -3.06
CA THR A 38 29.48 16.19 -4.39
C THR A 38 28.44 15.45 -5.22
N LEU A 39 27.59 14.58 -4.65
CA LEU A 39 26.51 13.96 -5.43
C LEU A 39 25.27 13.62 -4.59
N GLN A 40 24.73 14.60 -3.86
CA GLN A 40 23.38 14.45 -3.31
C GLN A 40 22.60 15.77 -3.21
N GLU A 41 22.88 16.70 -4.13
CA GLU A 41 22.04 17.86 -4.40
C GLU A 41 20.99 17.53 -5.48
N SER A 42 20.12 16.55 -5.24
CA SER A 42 18.81 16.46 -5.92
C SER A 42 17.71 16.45 -4.86
N ASN A 43 17.68 17.52 -4.06
CA ASN A 43 16.78 17.73 -2.92
C ASN A 43 15.27 17.84 -3.28
N THR A 44 14.88 17.45 -4.49
CA THR A 44 13.54 17.58 -5.10
C THR A 44 12.98 16.25 -5.61
N GLU A 45 13.73 15.15 -5.53
CA GLU A 45 13.33 13.87 -6.16
C GLU A 45 12.48 12.97 -5.24
N ASP A 46 12.68 13.04 -3.92
CA ASP A 46 11.91 12.26 -2.93
C ASP A 46 10.56 12.87 -2.53
N THR A 47 10.27 14.10 -2.96
CA THR A 47 8.99 14.74 -2.63
C THR A 47 7.91 14.29 -3.62
N PRO A 48 6.85 13.59 -3.19
CA PRO A 48 5.79 13.13 -4.08
C PRO A 48 5.08 14.31 -4.76
N LYS A 49 4.97 14.25 -6.08
CA LYS A 49 4.31 15.25 -6.93
C LYS A 49 2.89 14.85 -7.33
N THR A 50 2.62 13.55 -7.33
CA THR A 50 1.30 12.99 -7.69
C THR A 50 0.65 12.30 -6.51
N LEU A 51 -0.68 12.13 -6.57
CA LEU A 51 -1.44 11.33 -5.61
C LEU A 51 -0.90 9.89 -5.52
N THR A 52 -0.63 9.28 -6.68
CA THR A 52 -0.06 7.93 -6.75
C THR A 52 1.28 7.87 -6.01
N GLN A 53 2.18 8.81 -6.25
CA GLN A 53 3.44 8.87 -5.51
C GLN A 53 3.18 9.06 -4.01
N MET A 54 2.28 9.97 -3.63
CA MET A 54 1.94 10.22 -2.22
C MET A 54 1.47 8.93 -1.53
N TYR A 55 0.58 8.18 -2.15
CA TYR A 55 0.11 6.90 -1.63
C TYR A 55 1.19 5.82 -1.61
N THR A 56 2.04 5.75 -2.64
CA THR A 56 3.18 4.82 -2.66
C THR A 56 4.13 5.09 -1.49
N HIS A 57 4.47 6.36 -1.25
CA HIS A 57 5.29 6.76 -0.10
C HIS A 57 4.60 6.47 1.22
N PHE A 58 3.30 6.75 1.32
CA PHE A 58 2.50 6.47 2.51
C PHE A 58 2.49 4.98 2.84
N LEU A 59 2.17 4.12 1.86
CA LEU A 59 2.11 2.66 2.05
C LEU A 59 3.49 2.11 2.45
N ARG A 60 4.56 2.55 1.77
CA ARG A 60 5.94 2.19 2.13
C ARG A 60 6.26 2.55 3.57
N PHE A 61 5.89 3.76 4.00
CA PHE A 61 6.12 4.23 5.36
C PHE A 61 5.34 3.39 6.38
N GLN A 62 4.05 3.10 6.14
CA GLN A 62 3.25 2.27 7.05
C GLN A 62 3.86 0.88 7.25
N ILE A 63 4.29 0.25 6.15
CA ILE A 63 4.95 -1.06 6.17
C ILE A 63 6.30 -1.02 6.89
N GLN A 64 7.04 0.08 6.81
CA GLN A 64 8.30 0.20 7.53
C GLN A 64 8.08 0.42 9.03
N GLN A 65 7.11 1.28 9.37
CA GLN A 65 6.82 1.65 10.75
C GLN A 65 6.30 0.47 11.56
N SER A 66 5.52 -0.39 10.94
CA SER A 66 5.04 -1.62 11.55
C SER A 66 6.12 -2.64 11.85
N ARG A 67 6.99 -2.96 10.89
CA ARG A 67 8.04 -3.97 11.11
C ARG A 67 8.98 -3.53 12.22
N ARG A 68 9.28 -2.23 12.32
CA ARG A 68 10.01 -1.64 13.46
C ARG A 68 9.33 -1.88 14.81
N LYS A 69 7.99 -1.88 14.85
CA LYS A 69 7.22 -2.07 16.09
C LYS A 69 7.05 -3.54 16.48
N TYR A 70 6.98 -4.45 15.51
CA TYR A 70 6.54 -5.84 15.74
C TYR A 70 7.60 -6.91 15.42
N ASP A 71 8.48 -6.69 14.45
CA ASP A 71 9.48 -7.68 14.02
C ASP A 71 10.82 -7.51 14.77
N GLY A 72 11.04 -6.38 15.44
CA GLY A 72 12.26 -6.09 16.22
C GLY A 72 13.54 -5.91 15.41
N GLU A 73 13.50 -6.13 14.09
CA GLU A 73 14.65 -6.07 13.19
C GLU A 73 14.83 -4.65 12.62
N HIS A 74 16.01 -4.04 12.86
CA HIS A 74 16.33 -2.67 12.45
C HIS A 74 17.24 -2.63 11.21
N THR A 75 16.99 -3.50 10.23
CA THR A 75 17.77 -3.52 8.99
C THR A 75 17.31 -2.36 8.07
N PRO A 76 18.24 -1.58 7.50
CA PRO A 76 17.90 -0.44 6.63
C PRO A 76 17.58 -0.85 5.19
N ASP A 77 17.92 -2.07 4.78
CA ASP A 77 17.61 -2.64 3.47
C ASP A 77 16.54 -3.72 3.63
N VAL A 78 15.27 -3.31 3.60
CA VAL A 78 14.14 -4.17 3.91
C VAL A 78 13.43 -4.56 2.63
N SER A 79 13.73 -5.75 2.14
CA SER A 79 12.91 -6.45 1.14
C SER A 79 11.50 -6.66 1.71
N TRP A 80 10.50 -6.15 0.99
CA TRP A 80 9.08 -6.29 1.32
C TRP A 80 8.68 -7.77 1.37
N ASP A 81 7.73 -8.12 2.24
CA ASP A 81 6.98 -9.37 2.06
C ASP A 81 5.99 -9.15 0.92
N LYS A 82 6.41 -9.52 -0.29
CA LYS A 82 5.60 -9.37 -1.50
C LYS A 82 4.27 -10.09 -1.37
N ASP A 83 4.26 -11.23 -0.67
CA ASP A 83 3.07 -12.07 -0.52
C ASP A 83 2.06 -11.37 0.41
N ALA A 84 2.52 -10.68 1.46
CA ALA A 84 1.65 -9.89 2.33
C ALA A 84 0.98 -8.71 1.59
N ILE A 85 1.73 -7.96 0.78
CA ILE A 85 1.16 -6.85 -0.02
C ILE A 85 0.19 -7.39 -1.06
N PHE A 86 0.53 -8.51 -1.69
CA PHE A 86 -0.32 -9.14 -2.68
C PHE A 86 -1.63 -9.64 -2.07
N SER A 87 -1.56 -10.27 -0.89
CA SER A 87 -2.74 -10.75 -0.13
C SER A 87 -3.63 -9.59 0.33
N LEU A 88 -3.02 -8.52 0.86
CA LEU A 88 -3.70 -7.28 1.23
C LEU A 88 -4.37 -6.60 0.02
N GLY A 89 -3.65 -6.58 -1.10
CA GLY A 89 -4.10 -6.11 -2.39
C GLY A 89 -5.33 -6.86 -2.89
N LYS A 90 -5.27 -8.19 -2.86
CA LYS A 90 -6.36 -9.08 -3.23
C LYS A 90 -7.58 -8.83 -2.35
N LEU A 91 -7.42 -8.73 -1.03
CA LEU A 91 -8.51 -8.40 -0.12
C LEU A 91 -9.17 -7.06 -0.50
N ALA A 92 -8.39 -6.01 -0.71
CA ALA A 92 -8.92 -4.70 -1.07
C ALA A 92 -9.75 -4.77 -2.37
N PHE A 93 -9.23 -5.50 -3.37
CA PHE A 93 -9.87 -5.68 -4.66
C PHE A 93 -11.16 -6.49 -4.56
N ASP A 94 -11.10 -7.69 -3.97
CA ASP A 94 -12.25 -8.60 -3.85
C ASP A 94 -13.40 -7.94 -3.05
N GLN A 95 -13.07 -7.17 -2.00
CA GLN A 95 -14.09 -6.44 -1.24
C GLN A 95 -14.67 -5.25 -2.02
N LEU A 96 -13.88 -4.53 -2.82
CA LEU A 96 -14.42 -3.48 -3.70
C LEU A 96 -15.33 -4.06 -4.78
N GLU A 97 -14.95 -5.18 -5.42
CA GLU A 97 -15.78 -5.83 -6.45
C GLU A 97 -17.11 -6.32 -5.85
N ARG A 98 -17.11 -6.76 -4.59
CA ARG A 98 -18.32 -7.13 -3.84
C ARG A 98 -19.10 -5.94 -3.27
N ASN A 99 -18.64 -4.71 -3.49
CA ASN A 99 -19.17 -3.47 -2.92
C ASN A 99 -19.24 -3.50 -1.37
N ASN A 100 -18.25 -4.14 -0.76
CA ASN A 100 -18.11 -4.27 0.68
C ASN A 100 -17.01 -3.34 1.20
N VAL A 101 -17.39 -2.50 2.17
CA VAL A 101 -16.45 -1.67 2.93
C VAL A 101 -16.11 -2.27 4.29
N ILE A 102 -16.88 -3.27 4.73
CA ILE A 102 -16.67 -4.02 5.98
C ILE A 102 -16.54 -5.50 5.62
N PHE A 103 -15.58 -6.17 6.24
CA PHE A 103 -15.28 -7.59 6.05
C PHE A 103 -14.89 -8.24 7.38
N TYR A 104 -14.82 -9.57 7.40
CA TYR A 104 -14.67 -10.37 8.62
C TYR A 104 -13.42 -11.25 8.57
N ASP A 105 -13.15 -11.97 9.67
CA ASP A 105 -12.08 -12.96 9.78
C ASP A 105 -12.04 -13.91 8.57
N THR A 106 -13.20 -14.38 8.14
CA THR A 106 -13.34 -15.31 7.00
C THR A 106 -12.83 -14.72 5.69
N ASP A 107 -13.01 -13.41 5.49
CA ASP A 107 -12.53 -12.72 4.29
C ASP A 107 -11.01 -12.55 4.33
N LEU A 108 -10.43 -12.29 5.51
CA LEU A 108 -8.98 -12.24 5.71
C LEU A 108 -8.34 -13.59 5.40
N GLU A 109 -8.90 -14.68 5.96
CA GLU A 109 -8.41 -16.04 5.74
C GLU A 109 -8.50 -16.46 4.26
N ALA A 110 -9.59 -16.12 3.57
CA ALA A 110 -9.76 -16.40 2.14
C ALA A 110 -8.71 -15.70 1.25
N CYS A 111 -8.17 -14.57 1.72
CA CYS A 111 -7.08 -13.85 1.06
C CYS A 111 -5.68 -14.28 1.54
N GLY A 112 -5.58 -15.27 2.44
CA GLY A 112 -4.30 -15.76 2.97
C GLY A 112 -3.70 -14.87 4.07
N ILE A 113 -4.50 -13.98 4.67
CA ILE A 113 -4.08 -13.10 5.75
C ILE A 113 -4.40 -13.78 7.08
N ASP A 114 -3.37 -14.03 7.88
CA ASP A 114 -3.50 -14.56 9.23
C ASP A 114 -4.21 -13.53 10.13
N VAL A 115 -5.39 -13.90 10.66
CA VAL A 115 -6.24 -13.07 11.51
C VAL A 115 -5.50 -12.60 12.77
N TYR A 116 -4.72 -13.48 13.41
CA TYR A 116 -3.94 -13.12 14.59
C TYR A 116 -2.89 -12.07 14.25
N LYS A 117 -2.21 -12.27 13.12
CA LYS A 117 -1.29 -11.26 12.60
C LYS A 117 -2.03 -9.98 12.22
N ALA A 118 -3.20 -10.02 11.58
CA ALA A 118 -3.96 -8.81 11.23
C ALA A 118 -4.37 -7.99 12.47
N SER A 119 -4.79 -8.66 13.54
CA SER A 119 -5.14 -8.01 14.81
C SER A 119 -3.93 -7.53 15.63
N VAL A 120 -2.81 -8.26 15.64
CA VAL A 120 -1.55 -7.80 16.25
C VAL A 120 -0.91 -6.67 15.43
N TYR A 121 -0.98 -6.81 14.11
CA TYR A 121 -0.69 -5.78 13.14
C TYR A 121 -1.74 -4.69 13.12
N SER A 122 -2.75 -4.66 13.99
CA SER A 122 -3.53 -3.44 14.20
C SER A 122 -2.66 -2.23 14.55
N GLY A 123 -1.36 -2.36 14.89
CA GLY A 123 -0.42 -1.24 14.84
C GLY A 123 0.35 -0.97 13.53
N MET A 124 0.44 -1.90 12.56
CA MET A 124 0.59 -1.55 11.12
C MET A 124 -0.69 -0.88 10.63
N CYS A 125 -1.81 -1.40 11.11
CA CYS A 125 -3.08 -1.32 10.46
C CYS A 125 -3.95 -0.25 11.07
N THR A 126 -3.69 0.36 12.22
CA THR A 126 -4.49 1.52 12.71
C THR A 126 -4.59 2.66 11.68
N GLN A 127 -3.69 2.69 10.70
CA GLN A 127 -3.64 3.65 9.60
C GLN A 127 -4.06 3.05 8.23
N ILE A 128 -4.27 1.72 8.14
CA ILE A 128 -4.71 0.98 6.94
C ILE A 128 -6.04 0.24 7.17
N PHE A 129 -6.19 -0.53 8.24
CA PHE A 129 -7.43 -1.13 8.73
C PHE A 129 -7.98 -0.53 10.04
N LYS A 130 -9.27 -0.74 10.26
CA LYS A 130 -9.93 -0.45 11.51
C LYS A 130 -10.61 -1.74 11.97
N GLU A 131 -10.15 -2.27 13.09
CA GLU A 131 -10.78 -3.40 13.78
C GLU A 131 -11.81 -2.85 14.78
N GLU A 132 -13.02 -3.39 14.74
CA GLU A 132 -14.08 -3.09 15.70
C GLU A 132 -14.66 -4.41 16.19
N THR A 133 -14.70 -4.60 17.51
CA THR A 133 -15.23 -5.82 18.13
C THR A 133 -16.63 -5.56 18.66
N GLY A 134 -17.63 -6.14 17.98
CA GLY A 134 -19.03 -6.07 18.42
C GLY A 134 -19.31 -7.17 19.43
N ILE A 135 -20.04 -6.84 20.51
CA ILE A 135 -20.40 -7.80 21.59
C ILE A 135 -21.15 -9.05 21.04
N VAL A 136 -21.85 -8.92 19.90
CA VAL A 136 -22.70 -9.98 19.31
C VAL A 136 -22.29 -10.35 17.88
N LEU A 137 -21.70 -9.43 17.11
CA LEU A 137 -21.43 -9.62 15.67
C LEU A 137 -20.04 -10.19 15.35
N GLY A 138 -19.18 -10.38 16.35
CA GLY A 138 -17.79 -10.79 16.14
C GLY A 138 -16.89 -9.61 15.76
N THR A 139 -15.68 -9.94 15.32
CA THR A 139 -14.68 -8.96 14.90
C THR A 139 -14.93 -8.54 13.45
N MET A 140 -15.02 -7.24 13.22
CA MET A 140 -15.16 -6.67 11.88
C MET A 140 -13.98 -5.78 11.55
N TYR A 141 -13.64 -5.74 10.27
CA TYR A 141 -12.53 -4.98 9.73
C TYR A 141 -13.03 -4.09 8.60
N CYS A 142 -12.44 -2.91 8.46
CA CYS A 142 -12.58 -2.08 7.28
C CYS A 142 -11.26 -1.38 6.98
N PHE A 143 -11.08 -0.85 5.78
CA PHE A 143 -9.97 0.07 5.54
C PHE A 143 -10.25 1.43 6.22
N VAL A 144 -9.20 2.09 6.71
CA VAL A 144 -9.32 3.40 7.40
C VAL A 144 -9.99 4.45 6.52
N HIS A 145 -9.78 4.38 5.20
CA HIS A 145 -10.47 5.22 4.24
C HIS A 145 -10.60 4.51 2.89
N LEU A 146 -11.72 4.71 2.19
CA LEU A 146 -12.00 4.08 0.89
C LEU A 146 -10.90 4.35 -0.14
N SER A 147 -10.37 5.57 -0.17
CA SER A 147 -9.31 5.91 -1.12
C SER A 147 -7.98 5.16 -0.88
N ILE A 148 -7.73 4.68 0.34
CA ILE A 148 -6.60 3.79 0.63
C ILE A 148 -6.90 2.38 0.09
N GLN A 149 -8.12 1.89 0.30
CA GLN A 149 -8.59 0.62 -0.26
C GLN A 149 -8.51 0.62 -1.79
N GLU A 150 -9.02 1.65 -2.45
CA GLU A 150 -8.96 1.84 -3.90
C GLU A 150 -7.52 1.87 -4.41
N PHE A 151 -6.63 2.59 -3.74
CA PHE A 151 -5.21 2.62 -4.11
C PHE A 151 -4.55 1.24 -4.00
N ILE A 152 -4.79 0.52 -2.91
CA ILE A 152 -4.24 -0.82 -2.67
C ILE A 152 -4.80 -1.83 -3.69
N ALA A 153 -6.09 -1.74 -4.02
CA ALA A 153 -6.71 -2.58 -5.05
C ALA A 153 -6.16 -2.27 -6.46
N ALA A 154 -5.95 -1.00 -6.78
CA ALA A 154 -5.31 -0.60 -8.04
C ALA A 154 -3.86 -1.08 -8.12
N LEU A 155 -3.11 -1.03 -7.00
CA LEU A 155 -1.77 -1.60 -6.92
C LEU A 155 -1.79 -3.11 -7.13
N TYR A 156 -2.75 -3.82 -6.55
CA TYR A 156 -2.94 -5.25 -6.80
C TYR A 156 -3.19 -5.55 -8.27
N ALA A 157 -4.13 -4.85 -8.91
CA ALA A 157 -4.41 -5.06 -10.32
C ALA A 157 -3.19 -4.79 -11.22
N HIS A 158 -2.42 -3.76 -10.90
CA HIS A 158 -1.17 -3.47 -11.60
C HIS A 158 -0.11 -4.58 -11.40
N LEU A 159 0.09 -5.04 -10.17
CA LEU A 159 1.04 -6.11 -9.85
C LEU A 159 0.60 -7.46 -10.43
N PHE A 160 -0.70 -7.76 -10.40
CA PHE A 160 -1.27 -8.96 -10.98
C PHE A 160 -1.03 -9.01 -12.49
N LEU A 161 -1.26 -7.89 -13.18
CA LEU A 161 -0.96 -7.77 -14.60
C LEU A 161 0.54 -7.98 -14.87
N ASP A 162 1.40 -7.38 -14.06
CA ASP A 162 2.86 -7.48 -14.24
C ASP A 162 3.39 -8.91 -13.99
N ILE A 163 2.82 -9.63 -13.02
CA ILE A 163 3.22 -11.00 -12.66
C ILE A 163 2.63 -12.03 -13.61
N ASN A 164 1.31 -11.98 -13.85
CA ASN A 164 0.58 -13.01 -14.56
C ASN A 164 0.42 -12.73 -16.06
N LYS A 165 0.71 -11.50 -16.52
CA LYS A 165 0.44 -11.02 -17.89
C LYS A 165 -1.02 -11.24 -18.31
N LYS A 166 -1.94 -11.22 -17.34
CA LYS A 166 -3.39 -11.43 -17.51
C LYS A 166 -4.18 -10.39 -16.72
N TYR A 167 -5.44 -10.19 -17.08
CA TYR A 167 -6.37 -9.33 -16.37
C TYR A 167 -6.80 -9.95 -15.05
N VAL A 168 -7.01 -9.14 -14.02
CA VAL A 168 -7.62 -9.62 -12.76
C VAL A 168 -9.01 -10.20 -13.00
N PHE A 169 -9.71 -9.68 -14.01
CA PHE A 169 -11.07 -10.08 -14.37
C PHE A 169 -11.16 -11.29 -15.30
N ASP A 170 -10.04 -11.74 -15.87
CA ASP A 170 -10.02 -12.80 -16.89
C ASP A 170 -9.05 -13.91 -16.48
N GLN A 171 -9.57 -14.91 -15.78
CA GLN A 171 -8.79 -16.07 -15.33
C GLN A 171 -8.54 -17.08 -16.46
N ASP A 172 -9.28 -17.01 -17.57
CA ASP A 172 -9.38 -18.10 -18.56
C ASP A 172 -8.72 -17.83 -19.92
N SER A 173 -8.32 -16.60 -20.27
CA SER A 173 -7.68 -16.32 -21.57
C SER A 173 -6.18 -16.67 -21.60
N THR A 174 -5.72 -17.25 -22.72
CA THR A 174 -4.36 -17.84 -22.91
C THR A 174 -3.41 -17.01 -23.77
N GLU A 175 -3.74 -15.76 -24.11
CA GLU A 175 -2.98 -15.02 -25.12
C GLU A 175 -1.97 -14.03 -24.53
N GLN A 176 -0.73 -14.07 -25.04
CA GLN A 176 0.35 -13.16 -24.70
C GLN A 176 0.22 -11.87 -25.54
N GLU A 177 -0.29 -10.80 -24.93
CA GLU A 177 -0.40 -9.49 -25.56
C GLU A 177 0.73 -8.53 -25.15
N ASN A 178 0.89 -7.45 -25.94
CA ASN A 178 1.86 -6.38 -25.68
C ASN A 178 1.49 -5.59 -24.41
N LYS A 179 2.40 -5.48 -23.45
CA LYS A 179 2.19 -4.84 -22.12
C LYS A 179 1.52 -3.45 -22.15
N SER A 180 1.81 -2.63 -23.16
CA SER A 180 1.21 -1.30 -23.34
C SER A 180 -0.27 -1.36 -23.74
N GLU A 181 -0.61 -2.31 -24.60
CA GLU A 181 -1.96 -2.54 -25.08
C GLU A 181 -2.80 -3.16 -23.94
N THR A 182 -2.21 -4.13 -23.23
CA THR A 182 -2.81 -4.80 -22.08
C THR A 182 -3.15 -3.84 -20.92
N MET A 183 -2.33 -2.82 -20.66
CA MET A 183 -2.64 -1.82 -19.62
C MET A 183 -3.84 -0.93 -20.03
N ILE A 184 -3.90 -0.51 -21.29
CA ILE A 184 -5.00 0.33 -21.79
C ILE A 184 -6.32 -0.45 -21.72
N ASP A 185 -6.29 -1.74 -22.07
CA ASP A 185 -7.50 -2.57 -22.07
C ASP A 185 -7.94 -2.96 -20.66
N LEU A 186 -7.00 -3.17 -19.71
CA LEU A 186 -7.32 -3.29 -18.30
C LEU A 186 -8.04 -2.03 -17.78
N LEU A 187 -7.51 -0.84 -18.11
CA LEU A 187 -8.10 0.42 -17.69
C LEU A 187 -9.50 0.63 -18.27
N LYS A 188 -9.72 0.32 -19.56
CA LYS A 188 -11.05 0.36 -20.18
C LYS A 188 -12.02 -0.58 -19.47
N THR A 189 -11.64 -1.84 -19.32
CA THR A 189 -12.48 -2.86 -18.66
C THR A 189 -12.83 -2.45 -17.23
N THR A 190 -11.87 -1.87 -16.50
CA THR A 190 -12.10 -1.38 -15.14
C THR A 190 -13.07 -0.20 -15.11
N VAL A 191 -12.98 0.72 -16.08
CA VAL A 191 -13.94 1.83 -16.22
C VAL A 191 -15.33 1.31 -16.55
N ASP A 192 -15.45 0.36 -17.48
CA ASP A 192 -16.74 -0.23 -17.86
C ASP A 192 -17.40 -0.93 -16.66
N LYS A 193 -16.64 -1.76 -15.93
CA LYS A 193 -17.12 -2.40 -14.69
C LYS A 193 -17.50 -1.39 -13.59
N ALA A 194 -16.81 -0.27 -13.49
CA ALA A 194 -17.13 0.76 -12.50
C ALA A 194 -18.41 1.54 -12.83
N LEU A 195 -18.91 1.44 -14.06
CA LEU A 195 -20.15 2.09 -14.51
C LEU A 195 -21.39 1.18 -14.44
N GLU A 196 -21.21 -0.12 -14.17
CA GLU A 196 -22.29 -1.11 -13.97
C GLU A 196 -22.92 -0.98 -12.56
#